data_AF-A0A7C3WN91-F1
#
_entry.id   AF-A0A7C3WN91-F1
#
_cell.length_a   1.000
_cell.length_b   1.000
_cell.length_c   1.000
_cell.angle_alpha   90.00
_cell.angle_beta   90.00
_cell.angle_gamma   90.00
#
_symmetry.space_group_name_H-M   'P 1'
#
loop_
_entity.id
_entity.type
_entity.pdbx_description
1 polymer ?
#
loop_
_entity_poly.entity_id
_entity_poly.type
_entity_poly.pdbx_seq_one_letter_code
_entity_poly.pdbx_strand_id
1 'polypeptide(L)'
;MKFANITTIPTAMAILKIWILGTLSFILAMAWTPLLTKFLYKYKIGVKIKEKSVDGKKAPIYHGLHKGKSGTPSMGGVLVWATVLFLAIFMHYFTPFFSAKLITRLDFLSRSQTWLPLFALVSAAVLGAFDDIFSVRGWGTNKGGGIRFLYRFGWLVGIAVLGALWFHYKLGYDSIHIPAVGNFEIGWWYIPFFVLVVLATAFSSNITDGLDGLNGGILLIAYA
;
A
#
# COMPACT_ATOMS: atom_id res chain seq x y z
N MET A 1 -41.53 -1.32 -1.16
CA MET A 1 -40.09 -1.49 -0.82
C MET A 1 -39.67 -2.90 -1.21
N LYS A 2 -38.96 -3.07 -2.32
CA LYS A 2 -38.30 -4.34 -2.64
C LYS A 2 -36.99 -4.37 -1.86
N PHE A 3 -36.92 -5.16 -0.80
CA PHE A 3 -35.65 -5.49 -0.17
C PHE A 3 -34.74 -6.08 -1.27
N ALA A 4 -33.52 -5.56 -1.38
CA ALA A 4 -32.57 -6.00 -2.38
C ALA A 4 -32.42 -7.54 -2.28
N ASN A 5 -32.77 -8.24 -3.35
CA ASN A 5 -32.56 -9.68 -3.46
C ASN A 5 -31.05 -9.96 -3.37
N ILE A 6 -30.57 -10.37 -2.19
CA ILE A 6 -29.19 -10.85 -1.94
C ILE A 6 -28.92 -12.17 -2.70
N THR A 7 -29.89 -12.65 -3.49
CA THR A 7 -29.97 -13.98 -4.10
C THR A 7 -29.38 -14.05 -5.50
N THR A 8 -28.21 -13.46 -5.72
CA THR A 8 -27.30 -14.03 -6.71
C THR A 8 -26.18 -14.73 -5.94
N ILE A 9 -26.21 -16.06 -5.90
CA ILE A 9 -25.15 -16.91 -5.33
C ILE A 9 -23.71 -16.40 -5.62
N PRO A 10 -23.41 -15.75 -6.77
CA PRO A 10 -22.13 -15.07 -7.01
C PRO A 10 -21.76 -13.93 -6.05
N THR A 11 -22.69 -13.07 -5.62
CA THR A 11 -22.39 -11.90 -4.77
C THR A 11 -22.13 -12.32 -3.32
N ALA A 12 -22.95 -13.23 -2.78
CA ALA A 12 -22.70 -13.81 -1.46
C ALA A 12 -21.32 -14.50 -1.38
N MET A 13 -20.94 -15.20 -2.46
CA MET A 13 -19.62 -15.83 -2.57
C MET A 13 -18.47 -14.81 -2.63
N ALA A 14 -18.66 -13.68 -3.32
CA ALA A 14 -17.67 -12.60 -3.38
C ALA A 14 -17.47 -11.93 -2.01
N ILE A 15 -18.56 -11.68 -1.29
CA ILE A 15 -18.53 -11.15 0.07
C ILE A 15 -17.79 -12.12 1.00
N LEU A 16 -18.17 -13.40 0.97
CA LEU A 16 -17.52 -14.44 1.78
C LEU A 16 -16.02 -14.53 1.48
N LYS A 17 -15.62 -14.45 0.21
CA LYS A 17 -14.20 -14.39 -0.20
C LYS A 17 -13.47 -13.22 0.46
N ILE A 18 -14.03 -12.01 0.40
CA ILE A 18 -13.42 -10.81 0.99
C ILE A 18 -13.27 -10.96 2.50
N TRP A 19 -14.30 -11.45 3.19
CA TRP A 19 -14.27 -11.69 4.63
C TRP A 19 -13.23 -12.74 5.03
N ILE A 20 -13.18 -13.87 4.33
CA ILE A 20 -12.21 -14.94 4.60
C ILE A 20 -10.79 -14.43 4.38
N LEU A 21 -10.51 -13.82 3.23
CA LEU A 21 -9.16 -13.31 2.91
C LEU A 21 -8.75 -12.16 3.84
N GLY A 22 -9.67 -11.25 4.17
CA GLY A 22 -9.44 -10.17 5.12
C GLY A 22 -9.10 -10.70 6.50
N THR A 23 -9.90 -11.63 7.03
CA THR A 23 -9.67 -12.24 8.34
C THR A 23 -8.36 -13.04 8.37
N LEU A 24 -8.08 -13.84 7.34
CA LEU A 24 -6.82 -14.58 7.22
C LEU A 24 -5.61 -13.64 7.16
N SER A 25 -5.71 -12.54 6.42
CA SER A 25 -4.64 -11.54 6.34
C SER A 25 -4.36 -10.89 7.69
N PHE A 26 -5.41 -10.56 8.45
CA PHE A 26 -5.26 -9.99 9.78
C PHE A 26 -4.62 -10.99 10.76
N ILE A 27 -5.14 -12.22 10.83
CA ILE A 27 -4.61 -13.26 11.72
C ILE A 27 -3.15 -13.53 11.39
N LEU A 28 -2.83 -13.68 10.10
CA LEU A 28 -1.47 -13.93 9.66
C LEU A 28 -0.56 -12.76 10.05
N ALA A 29 -0.91 -11.52 9.66
CA ALA A 29 -0.13 -10.32 10.00
C ALA A 29 0.17 -10.22 11.50
N MET A 30 -0.83 -10.45 12.36
CA MET A 30 -0.65 -10.46 13.81
C MET A 30 0.27 -11.60 14.28
N ALA A 31 0.13 -12.80 13.71
CA ALA A 31 0.90 -13.98 14.10
C ALA A 31 2.42 -13.80 13.85
N TRP A 32 2.83 -13.17 12.75
CA TRP A 32 4.26 -12.98 12.45
C TRP A 32 4.82 -11.60 12.87
N THR A 33 3.98 -10.70 13.38
CA THR A 33 4.42 -9.45 14.03
C THR A 33 5.53 -9.65 15.06
N PRO A 34 5.43 -10.56 16.05
CA PRO A 34 6.49 -10.75 17.04
C PRO A 34 7.81 -11.25 16.44
N LEU A 35 7.77 -11.98 15.32
CA LEU A 35 8.98 -12.41 14.61
C LEU A 35 9.67 -11.22 13.96
N LEU A 36 8.89 -10.38 13.26
CA LEU A 36 9.43 -9.18 12.62
C LEU A 36 9.97 -8.18 13.66
N THR A 37 9.24 -7.90 14.74
CA THR A 37 9.70 -6.94 15.74
C THR A 37 11.00 -7.40 16.41
N LYS A 38 11.12 -8.68 16.78
CA LYS A 38 12.38 -9.25 17.30
C LYS A 38 13.53 -9.08 16.31
N PHE A 39 13.30 -9.30 15.02
CA PHE A 39 14.30 -9.08 13.98
C PHE A 39 14.71 -7.60 13.91
N LEU A 40 13.76 -6.68 13.83
CA LEU A 40 14.03 -5.24 13.73
C LEU A 40 14.78 -4.70 14.96
N TYR A 41 14.39 -5.13 16.16
CA TYR A 41 15.10 -4.79 17.40
C TYR A 41 16.53 -5.36 17.43
N LYS A 42 16.72 -6.62 17.00
CA LYS A 42 18.05 -7.26 16.96
C LYS A 42 19.02 -6.50 16.05
N TYR A 43 18.56 -6.02 14.91
CA TYR A 43 19.38 -5.27 13.95
C TYR A 43 19.35 -3.75 14.16
N LYS A 44 18.69 -3.26 15.22
CA LYS A 44 18.55 -1.83 15.54
C LYS A 44 18.02 -1.01 14.36
N ILE A 45 17.09 -1.59 13.60
CA ILE A 45 16.39 -0.94 12.48
C ILE A 45 15.26 -0.10 13.07
N GLY A 46 15.65 1.00 13.72
CA GLY A 46 14.73 1.89 14.42
C GLY A 46 14.84 3.33 13.95
N VAL A 47 13.81 4.12 14.27
CA VAL A 47 13.75 5.54 13.92
C VAL A 47 14.90 6.29 14.60
N LYS A 48 15.76 6.91 13.80
CA LYS A 48 16.76 7.89 14.24
C LYS A 48 16.15 9.28 14.16
N ILE A 49 15.98 9.94 15.30
CA ILE A 49 15.39 11.28 15.34
C ILE A 49 16.38 12.28 14.75
N LYS A 50 15.93 13.05 13.76
CA LYS A 50 16.74 14.09 13.13
C LYS A 50 16.76 15.34 14.02
N GLU A 51 17.94 15.80 14.40
CA GLU A 51 18.12 17.05 15.17
C GLU A 51 17.99 18.31 14.31
N LYS A 52 18.11 18.16 12.98
CA LYS A 52 18.09 19.25 12.00
C LYS A 52 16.93 19.07 11.03
N SER A 53 16.26 20.18 10.71
CA SER A 53 15.25 20.28 9.64
C SER A 53 15.89 20.09 8.26
N VAL A 54 15.05 19.91 7.23
CA VAL A 54 15.43 19.88 5.81
C VAL A 54 16.27 21.12 5.42
N ASP A 55 15.99 22.26 6.05
CA ASP A 55 16.72 23.54 5.86
C ASP A 55 18.05 23.62 6.64
N GLY A 56 18.42 22.59 7.41
CA GLY A 56 19.63 22.55 8.23
C GLY A 56 19.54 23.30 9.57
N LYS A 57 18.43 24.00 9.85
CA LYS A 57 18.16 24.64 11.15
C LYS A 57 17.80 23.58 12.21
N LYS A 58 18.15 23.82 13.48
CA LYS A 58 17.75 22.95 14.59
C LYS A 58 16.22 22.91 14.69
N ALA A 59 15.63 21.73 14.87
CA ALA A 59 14.18 21.53 14.96
C ALA A 59 13.77 21.16 16.41
N PRO A 60 13.80 22.11 17.36
CA PRO A 60 13.66 21.81 18.80
C PRO A 60 12.29 21.25 19.18
N ILE A 61 11.20 21.74 18.55
CA ILE A 61 9.83 21.27 18.82
C ILE A 61 9.63 19.83 18.34
N TYR A 62 10.08 19.54 17.10
CA TYR A 62 10.02 18.19 16.53
C TYR A 62 10.83 17.19 17.37
N HIS A 63 12.05 17.56 17.75
CA HIS A 63 12.92 16.74 18.59
C HIS A 63 12.33 16.50 19.99
N GLY A 64 11.72 17.52 20.61
CA GLY A 64 11.06 17.39 21.91
C GLY A 64 9.88 16.42 21.90
N LEU A 65 8.99 16.54 20.91
CA LEU A 65 7.79 15.70 20.77
C LEU A 65 8.12 14.25 20.39
N HIS A 66 9.21 14.03 19.65
CA HIS A 66 9.55 12.69 19.14
C HIS A 66 10.62 11.99 19.96
N LYS A 67 11.22 12.64 20.98
CA LYS A 67 12.33 12.08 21.78
C LYS A 67 12.04 10.68 22.34
N GLY A 68 10.79 10.44 22.76
CA GLY A 68 10.32 9.15 23.28
C GLY A 68 10.14 8.05 22.23
N LYS A 69 10.12 8.40 20.94
CA LYS A 69 10.03 7.45 19.80
C LYS A 69 11.40 6.98 19.31
N SER A 70 12.49 7.45 19.92
CA SER A 70 13.84 7.02 19.53
C SER A 70 14.03 5.53 19.77
N GLY A 71 14.37 4.78 18.73
CA GLY A 71 14.61 3.34 18.83
C GLY A 71 13.38 2.45 18.64
N THR A 72 12.20 3.01 18.35
CA THR A 72 11.07 2.21 17.89
C THR A 72 11.38 1.61 16.51
N PRO A 73 11.03 0.33 16.26
CA PRO A 73 11.25 -0.32 14.98
C PRO A 73 10.62 0.47 13.83
N SER A 74 11.42 0.73 12.80
CA SER A 74 10.94 1.27 11.52
C SER A 74 10.69 0.11 10.56
N MET A 75 9.95 0.32 9.46
CA MET A 75 9.54 -0.71 8.46
C MET A 75 8.31 -1.56 8.81
N GLY A 76 7.37 -1.06 9.63
CA GLY A 76 6.12 -1.77 9.94
C GLY A 76 5.27 -2.12 8.70
N GLY A 77 5.40 -1.36 7.61
CA GLY A 77 4.72 -1.64 6.34
C GLY A 77 5.03 -3.01 5.72
N VAL A 78 6.17 -3.63 6.10
CA VAL A 78 6.53 -5.01 5.73
C VAL A 78 5.47 -6.00 6.19
N LEU A 79 4.81 -5.75 7.33
CA LEU A 79 3.68 -6.56 7.79
C LEU A 79 2.53 -6.59 6.79
N VAL A 80 2.26 -5.48 6.12
CA VAL A 80 1.14 -5.38 5.18
C VAL A 80 1.50 -6.04 3.86
N TRP A 81 2.52 -5.53 3.16
CA TRP A 81 2.78 -5.96 1.80
C TRP A 81 3.28 -7.41 1.72
N ALA A 82 4.10 -7.87 2.68
CA ALA A 82 4.59 -9.25 2.66
C ALA A 82 3.47 -10.25 2.96
N THR A 83 2.53 -9.92 3.86
CA THR A 83 1.35 -10.75 4.14
C THR A 83 0.47 -10.87 2.89
N VAL A 84 0.21 -9.75 2.21
CA VAL A 84 -0.61 -9.73 0.98
C VAL A 84 0.06 -10.55 -0.11
N LEU A 85 1.38 -10.40 -0.33
CA LEU A 85 2.12 -11.18 -1.32
C LEU A 85 2.15 -12.67 -1.00
N PHE A 86 2.41 -13.02 0.26
CA PHE A 86 2.41 -14.40 0.70
C PHE A 86 1.04 -15.03 0.44
N LEU A 87 -0.06 -14.38 0.85
CA LEU A 87 -1.41 -14.90 0.60
C LEU A 87 -1.74 -14.98 -0.89
N ALA A 88 -1.30 -14.01 -1.70
CA ALA A 88 -1.53 -14.00 -3.14
C ALA A 88 -0.89 -15.23 -3.81
N ILE A 89 0.40 -15.44 -3.53
CA ILE A 89 1.18 -16.55 -4.07
C ILE A 89 0.66 -17.87 -3.51
N PHE A 90 0.48 -17.96 -2.19
CA PHE A 90 0.01 -19.16 -1.51
C PHE A 90 -1.34 -19.61 -2.06
N MET A 91 -2.33 -18.72 -2.14
CA MET A 91 -3.65 -19.09 -2.68
C MET A 91 -3.56 -19.47 -4.16
N HIS A 92 -2.75 -18.78 -4.96
CA HIS A 92 -2.60 -19.13 -6.38
C HIS A 92 -2.04 -20.55 -6.59
N TYR A 93 -1.02 -20.95 -5.82
CA TYR A 93 -0.43 -22.29 -5.94
C TYR A 93 -1.18 -23.37 -5.17
N PHE A 94 -1.85 -23.04 -4.05
CA PHE A 94 -2.50 -24.02 -3.18
C PHE A 94 -3.90 -24.39 -3.65
N THR A 95 -4.63 -23.44 -4.25
CA THR A 95 -6.02 -23.67 -4.66
C THR A 95 -6.25 -24.72 -5.75
N PRO A 96 -5.34 -24.96 -6.73
CA PRO A 96 -5.51 -26.03 -7.72
C PRO A 96 -5.53 -27.44 -7.13
N PHE A 97 -4.96 -27.65 -5.93
CA PHE A 97 -4.96 -28.94 -5.25
C PHE A 97 -6.31 -29.33 -4.65
N PHE A 98 -7.28 -28.41 -4.62
CA PHE A 98 -8.60 -28.64 -4.03
C PHE A 98 -9.69 -28.59 -5.08
N SER A 99 -10.56 -29.59 -5.09
CA SER A 99 -11.73 -29.64 -5.98
C SER A 99 -12.91 -28.77 -5.50
N ALA A 100 -12.82 -28.21 -4.29
CA ALA A 100 -13.90 -27.40 -3.72
C ALA A 100 -13.97 -26.02 -4.38
N LYS A 101 -15.12 -25.72 -5.00
CA LYS A 101 -15.41 -24.45 -5.70
C LYS A 101 -15.22 -23.20 -4.82
N LEU A 102 -15.36 -23.34 -3.50
CA LEU A 102 -15.11 -22.25 -2.55
C LEU A 102 -13.62 -21.93 -2.46
N ILE A 103 -12.76 -22.96 -2.38
CA ILE A 103 -11.31 -22.82 -2.21
C ILE A 103 -10.71 -22.26 -3.50
N THR A 104 -11.09 -22.77 -4.67
CA THR A 104 -10.61 -22.26 -5.96
C THR A 104 -10.98 -20.80 -6.22
N ARG A 105 -12.07 -20.31 -5.64
CA ARG A 105 -12.45 -18.90 -5.70
C ARG A 105 -11.59 -18.00 -4.82
N LEU A 106 -10.84 -18.52 -3.84
CA LEU A 106 -9.96 -17.72 -2.99
C LEU A 106 -8.74 -17.20 -3.74
N ASP A 107 -8.35 -17.83 -4.86
CA ASP A 107 -7.33 -17.26 -5.75
C ASP A 107 -7.79 -15.90 -6.29
N PHE A 108 -7.05 -14.85 -5.95
CA PHE A 108 -7.29 -13.48 -6.38
C PHE A 108 -6.26 -12.99 -7.42
N LEU A 109 -5.29 -13.80 -7.82
CA LEU A 109 -4.39 -13.52 -8.96
C LEU A 109 -4.96 -13.99 -10.31
N SER A 110 -6.07 -14.73 -10.29
CA SER A 110 -6.75 -15.24 -11.48
C SER A 110 -7.33 -14.18 -12.43
N ARG A 111 -7.46 -12.92 -12.01
CA ARG A 111 -8.05 -11.83 -12.81
C ARG A 111 -6.97 -10.90 -13.36
N SER A 112 -7.06 -10.53 -14.63
CA SER A 112 -6.09 -9.61 -15.26
C SER A 112 -6.02 -8.25 -14.55
N GLN A 113 -7.10 -7.81 -13.92
CA GLN A 113 -7.15 -6.53 -13.21
C GLN A 113 -6.37 -6.52 -11.89
N THR A 114 -6.07 -7.67 -11.27
CA THR A 114 -5.41 -7.71 -9.95
C THR A 114 -3.88 -7.61 -10.04
N TRP A 115 -3.31 -7.83 -11.22
CA TRP A 115 -1.89 -7.69 -11.48
C TRP A 115 -1.39 -6.26 -11.29
N LEU A 116 -2.21 -5.27 -11.65
CA LEU A 116 -1.78 -3.88 -11.58
C LEU A 116 -1.70 -3.35 -10.14
N PRO A 117 -2.72 -3.54 -9.27
CA PRO A 117 -2.59 -3.23 -7.84
C PRO A 117 -1.45 -4.00 -7.16
N LEU A 118 -1.21 -5.27 -7.55
CA LEU A 118 -0.09 -6.05 -7.04
C LEU A 118 1.26 -5.46 -7.45
N PHE A 119 1.40 -5.09 -8.72
CA PHE A 119 2.59 -4.43 -9.25
C PHE A 119 2.85 -3.10 -8.53
N ALA A 120 1.82 -2.28 -8.33
CA ALA A 120 1.93 -1.02 -7.61
C ALA A 120 2.34 -1.24 -6.14
N LEU A 121 1.71 -2.20 -5.45
CA LEU A 121 2.05 -2.58 -4.08
C LEU A 121 3.51 -3.00 -3.96
N VAL A 122 3.97 -3.94 -4.80
CA VAL A 122 5.36 -4.44 -4.79
C VAL A 122 6.34 -3.32 -5.10
N SER A 123 6.09 -2.55 -6.17
CA SER A 123 7.00 -1.51 -6.61
C SER A 123 7.16 -0.38 -5.59
N ALA A 124 6.05 0.01 -4.93
CA ALA A 124 6.08 0.99 -3.85
C ALA A 124 6.71 0.42 -2.57
N ALA A 125 6.43 -0.85 -2.24
CA ALA A 125 7.02 -1.53 -1.09
C ALA A 125 8.55 -1.66 -1.21
N VAL A 126 9.04 -2.00 -2.40
CA VAL A 126 10.48 -2.07 -2.69
C VAL A 126 11.13 -0.70 -2.53
N LEU A 127 10.53 0.36 -3.09
CA LEU A 127 11.02 1.73 -2.93
C LEU A 127 11.08 2.14 -1.45
N GLY A 128 9.99 1.90 -0.70
CA GLY A 128 9.92 2.20 0.72
C GLY A 128 10.95 1.42 1.54
N ALA A 129 11.11 0.13 1.27
CA ALA A 129 12.10 -0.70 1.94
C ALA A 129 13.53 -0.21 1.70
N PHE A 130 13.87 0.19 0.47
CA PHE A 130 15.18 0.79 0.18
C PHE A 130 15.37 2.13 0.88
N ASP A 131 14.36 3.00 0.90
CA ASP A 131 14.43 4.29 1.59
C ASP A 131 14.65 4.11 3.10
N ASP A 132 13.92 3.19 3.73
CA ASP A 132 14.05 2.87 5.15
C ASP A 132 15.43 2.29 5.47
N ILE A 133 15.94 1.35 4.67
CA ILE A 133 17.29 0.78 4.85
C ILE A 133 18.36 1.86 4.73
N PHE A 134 18.23 2.75 3.73
CA PHE A 134 19.20 3.83 3.49
C PHE A 134 19.16 4.84 4.64
N SER A 135 17.96 5.18 5.11
CA SER A 135 17.75 6.04 6.28
C SER A 135 18.39 5.46 7.55
N VAL A 136 18.15 4.18 7.84
CA VAL A 136 18.70 3.48 9.02
C VAL A 136 20.22 3.38 8.96
N ARG A 137 20.80 3.04 7.80
CA ARG A 137 22.26 2.96 7.61
C ARG A 137 22.93 4.33 7.54
N GLY A 138 22.16 5.42 7.45
CA GLY A 138 22.69 6.77 7.22
C GLY A 138 23.33 6.92 5.84
N TRP A 139 22.98 6.04 4.91
CA TRP A 139 23.46 6.07 3.53
C TRP A 139 22.54 6.96 2.68
N GLY A 140 23.12 7.62 1.68
CA GLY A 140 22.41 8.48 0.74
C GLY A 140 22.79 9.95 0.84
N THR A 141 22.37 10.71 -0.17
CA THR A 141 22.74 12.11 -0.38
C THR A 141 21.89 13.10 0.44
N ASN A 142 20.87 12.61 1.13
CA ASN A 142 19.94 13.45 1.87
C ASN A 142 20.47 13.74 3.28
N LYS A 143 20.33 14.99 3.76
CA LYS A 143 20.80 15.39 5.10
C LYS A 143 20.04 14.60 6.17
N GLY A 144 20.67 13.56 6.71
CA GLY A 144 20.07 12.62 7.68
C GLY A 144 19.71 11.23 7.11
N GLY A 145 20.23 10.84 5.94
CA GLY A 145 20.05 9.52 5.34
C GLY A 145 18.78 9.37 4.49
N GLY A 146 18.72 8.32 3.66
CA GLY A 146 17.60 7.99 2.79
C GLY A 146 17.77 8.41 1.33
N ILE A 147 16.84 7.98 0.48
CA ILE A 147 16.84 8.28 -0.96
C ILE A 147 16.48 9.75 -1.17
N ARG A 148 17.10 10.43 -2.15
CA ARG A 148 16.76 11.82 -2.48
C ARG A 148 15.28 11.90 -2.90
N PHE A 149 14.58 12.94 -2.43
CA PHE A 149 13.15 13.15 -2.72
C PHE A 149 12.83 13.01 -4.22
N LEU A 150 13.67 13.59 -5.09
CA LEU A 150 13.46 13.58 -6.53
C LEU A 150 13.45 12.15 -7.13
N TYR A 151 14.27 11.24 -6.60
CA TYR A 151 14.27 9.84 -7.07
C TYR A 151 13.03 9.09 -6.58
N ARG A 152 12.61 9.32 -5.32
CA ARG A 152 11.36 8.74 -4.79
C ARG A 152 10.14 9.22 -5.58
N PHE A 153 10.10 10.52 -5.85
CA PHE A 153 9.05 11.14 -6.65
C PHE A 153 9.05 10.60 -8.08
N GLY A 154 10.20 10.58 -8.76
CA GLY A 154 10.33 10.04 -10.12
C GLY A 154 9.91 8.57 -10.22
N TRP A 155 10.25 7.75 -9.22
CA TRP A 155 9.84 6.36 -9.14
C TRP A 155 8.32 6.23 -9.02
N LEU A 156 7.69 7.01 -8.15
CA LEU A 156 6.24 7.02 -7.97
C LEU A 156 5.52 7.51 -9.23
N VAL A 157 6.04 8.55 -9.90
CA VAL A 157 5.55 9.02 -11.21
C VAL A 157 5.64 7.89 -12.24
N GLY A 158 6.76 7.17 -12.28
CA GLY A 158 6.94 6.02 -13.17
C GLY A 158 5.89 4.93 -12.95
N ILE A 159 5.65 4.53 -11.69
CA ILE A 159 4.59 3.56 -11.34
C ILE A 159 3.22 4.08 -11.79
N ALA A 160 2.91 5.35 -11.52
CA ALA A 160 1.62 5.95 -11.84
C ALA A 160 1.39 6.03 -13.36
N VAL A 161 2.40 6.42 -14.14
CA VAL A 161 2.34 6.48 -15.61
C VAL A 161 2.18 5.09 -16.20
N LEU A 162 2.94 4.10 -15.75
CA LEU A 162 2.80 2.72 -16.21
C LEU A 162 1.40 2.17 -15.92
N GLY A 163 0.86 2.46 -14.73
CA GLY A 163 -0.52 2.09 -14.37
C GLY A 163 -1.56 2.79 -15.24
N ALA A 164 -1.39 4.08 -15.49
CA ALA A 164 -2.29 4.86 -16.36
C ALA A 164 -2.30 4.33 -17.80
N LEU A 165 -1.13 4.04 -18.37
CA LEU A 165 -0.99 3.47 -19.70
C LEU A 165 -1.64 2.09 -19.78
N TRP A 166 -1.49 1.25 -18.75
CA TRP A 166 -2.15 -0.04 -18.70
C TRP A 166 -3.68 0.09 -18.65
N PHE A 167 -4.22 0.97 -17.80
CA PHE A 167 -5.67 1.21 -17.75
C PHE A 167 -6.22 1.73 -19.07
N HIS A 168 -5.52 2.67 -19.69
CA HIS A 168 -5.97 3.26 -20.94
C HIS A 168 -5.90 2.27 -22.11
N TYR A 169 -4.73 1.68 -22.36
CA TYR A 169 -4.54 0.86 -23.56
C TYR A 169 -4.96 -0.60 -23.41
N LYS A 170 -4.78 -1.21 -22.22
CA LYS A 170 -5.06 -2.63 -22.03
C LYS A 170 -6.48 -2.89 -21.57
N LEU A 171 -7.03 -1.99 -20.74
CA LEU A 171 -8.38 -2.10 -20.20
C LEU A 171 -9.39 -1.20 -20.91
N GLY A 172 -8.93 -0.28 -21.79
CA GLY A 172 -9.81 0.59 -22.57
C GLY A 172 -10.49 1.67 -21.75
N TYR A 173 -9.93 2.08 -20.60
CA TYR A 173 -10.50 3.15 -19.79
C TYR A 173 -10.14 4.52 -20.34
N ASP A 174 -11.18 5.30 -20.63
CA ASP A 174 -11.10 6.65 -21.17
C ASP A 174 -12.20 7.58 -20.62
N SER A 175 -12.96 7.11 -19.63
CA SER A 175 -14.10 7.83 -19.05
C SER A 175 -14.08 7.86 -17.52
N ILE A 176 -14.73 8.88 -16.96
CA ILE A 176 -14.99 9.04 -15.53
C ILE A 176 -16.49 8.91 -15.29
N HIS A 177 -16.87 8.09 -14.32
CA HIS A 177 -18.24 8.02 -13.84
C HIS A 177 -18.45 9.01 -12.71
N ILE A 178 -19.35 9.97 -12.91
CA ILE A 178 -19.80 10.88 -11.85
C ILE A 178 -21.12 10.33 -11.30
N PRO A 179 -21.18 9.97 -10.00
CA PRO A 179 -22.41 9.52 -9.37
C PRO A 179 -23.55 10.52 -9.60
N ALA A 180 -24.74 10.01 -9.89
CA ALA A 180 -25.96 10.78 -10.21
C ALA A 180 -25.96 11.56 -11.54
N VAL A 181 -24.83 11.72 -12.23
CA VAL A 181 -24.78 12.45 -13.52
C VAL A 181 -24.57 11.51 -14.70
N GLY A 182 -23.62 10.57 -14.60
CA GLY A 182 -23.33 9.60 -15.65
C GLY A 182 -21.84 9.52 -16.02
N ASN A 183 -21.57 8.91 -17.18
CA ASN A 183 -20.21 8.72 -17.69
C ASN A 183 -19.78 9.92 -18.55
N PHE A 184 -18.58 10.42 -18.31
CA PHE A 184 -17.94 11.46 -19.08
C PHE A 184 -16.69 10.91 -19.73
N GLU A 185 -16.66 10.89 -21.06
CA GLU A 185 -15.48 10.54 -21.84
C GLU A 185 -14.46 11.68 -21.78
N ILE A 186 -13.26 11.36 -21.32
CA ILE A 186 -12.14 12.28 -21.22
C ILE A 186 -10.98 11.88 -22.15
N GLY A 187 -11.06 10.69 -22.76
CA GLY A 187 -10.08 10.22 -23.72
C GLY A 187 -8.68 10.14 -23.11
N TRP A 188 -7.71 10.75 -23.81
CA TRP A 188 -6.32 10.79 -23.37
C TRP A 188 -6.10 11.49 -22.03
N TRP A 189 -6.99 12.41 -21.63
CA TRP A 189 -6.89 13.09 -20.33
C TRP A 189 -7.04 12.15 -19.14
N TYR A 190 -7.51 10.92 -19.37
CA TYR A 190 -7.51 9.87 -18.35
C TYR A 190 -6.11 9.62 -17.80
N ILE A 191 -5.07 9.64 -18.64
CA ILE A 191 -3.70 9.36 -18.23
C ILE A 191 -3.17 10.38 -17.22
N PRO A 192 -3.11 11.70 -17.52
CA PRO A 192 -2.62 12.68 -16.55
C PRO A 192 -3.52 12.77 -15.30
N PHE A 193 -4.83 12.56 -15.44
CA PHE A 193 -5.75 12.51 -14.31
C PHE A 193 -5.43 11.34 -13.37
N PHE A 194 -5.26 10.14 -13.91
CA PHE A 194 -4.90 8.95 -13.15
C PHE A 194 -3.57 9.15 -12.40
N VAL A 195 -2.56 9.69 -13.09
CA VAL A 195 -1.25 9.98 -12.49
C VAL A 195 -1.41 10.97 -11.33
N LEU A 196 -2.17 12.05 -11.53
CA LEU A 196 -2.43 13.03 -10.49
C LEU A 196 -3.09 12.41 -9.26
N VAL A 197 -4.12 11.56 -9.44
CA VAL A 197 -4.83 10.89 -8.34
C VAL A 197 -3.89 9.98 -7.55
N VAL A 198 -3.06 9.17 -8.22
CA VAL A 198 -2.09 8.28 -7.56
C VAL A 198 -1.06 9.08 -6.78
N LEU A 199 -0.49 10.12 -7.39
CA LEU A 199 0.47 10.99 -6.72
C LEU A 199 -0.16 11.69 -5.52
N ALA A 200 -1.31 12.34 -5.70
CA ALA A 200 -2.01 13.05 -4.64
C ALA A 200 -2.31 12.12 -3.45
N THR A 201 -2.78 10.91 -3.71
CA THR A 201 -3.09 9.92 -2.66
C THR A 201 -1.84 9.50 -1.90
N ALA A 202 -0.75 9.17 -2.60
CA ALA A 202 0.50 8.74 -1.99
C ALA A 202 1.17 9.86 -1.18
N PHE A 203 1.14 11.10 -1.67
CA PHE A 203 1.65 12.26 -0.95
C PHE A 203 0.83 12.57 0.29
N SER A 204 -0.50 12.58 0.18
CA SER A 204 -1.39 12.84 1.32
C SER A 204 -1.21 11.79 2.41
N SER A 205 -1.08 10.50 2.06
CA SER A 205 -0.82 9.44 3.05
C SER A 205 0.54 9.62 3.74
N ASN A 206 1.59 9.95 2.99
CA ASN A 206 2.93 10.19 3.56
C ASN A 206 2.95 11.38 4.53
N ILE A 207 2.27 12.49 4.18
CA ILE A 207 2.16 13.67 5.06
C ILE A 207 1.39 13.34 6.35
N THR A 208 0.40 12.46 6.26
CA THR A 208 -0.43 12.04 7.39
C THR A 208 0.31 11.09 8.35
N ASP A 209 1.39 10.45 7.88
CA ASP A 209 2.17 9.49 8.65
C ASP A 209 3.18 10.18 9.58
N GLY A 210 2.72 10.55 10.78
CA GLY A 210 3.57 11.17 11.81
C GLY A 210 3.13 10.89 13.25
N LEU A 211 1.88 10.50 13.47
CA LEU A 211 1.33 10.08 14.76
C LEU A 211 1.05 8.59 14.75
N ASP A 212 1.23 7.95 15.91
CA ASP A 212 1.13 6.49 16.01
C ASP A 212 -0.30 6.04 15.71
N GLY A 213 -0.48 5.26 14.65
CA GLY A 213 -1.78 4.75 14.21
C GLY A 213 -2.64 5.70 13.37
N LEU A 214 -2.24 6.96 13.16
CA LEU A 214 -3.06 7.94 12.41
C LEU A 214 -3.25 7.55 10.94
N ASN A 215 -2.15 7.33 10.21
CA ASN A 215 -2.21 6.94 8.80
C ASN A 215 -2.91 5.58 8.62
N GLY A 216 -2.60 4.60 9.48
CA GLY A 216 -3.25 3.29 9.46
C GLY A 216 -4.76 3.35 9.68
N GLY A 217 -5.22 4.17 10.63
CA GLY A 217 -6.65 4.37 10.90
C GLY A 217 -7.39 5.06 9.74
N ILE A 218 -6.80 6.10 9.15
CA ILE A 218 -7.38 6.80 8.00
C ILE A 218 -7.47 5.87 6.79
N LEU A 219 -6.42 5.10 6.50
CA LEU A 219 -6.43 4.13 5.41
C LEU A 219 -7.45 3.00 5.62
N LEU A 220 -7.65 2.56 6.87
CA LEU A 220 -8.68 1.58 7.20
C LEU A 220 -10.09 2.13 6.90
N ILE A 221 -10.37 3.38 7.30
CA ILE A 221 -11.67 4.02 7.05
C ILE A 221 -11.87 4.29 5.55
N ALA A 222 -10.82 4.68 4.83
CA ALA A 222 -10.89 4.91 3.39
C ALA A 222 -11.07 3.61 2.58
N TYR A 223 -10.62 2.47 3.12
CA TYR A 223 -10.81 1.16 2.51
C TYR A 223 -12.19 0.53 2.78
N ALA A 224 -12.78 0.84 3.95
CA ALA A 224 -14.06 0.31 4.42
C ALA A 224 -15.26 0.92 3.67
#